data_AF-A0A3D5PKG1-F1
#
_entry.id   AF-A0A3D5PKG1-F1
#
_cell.length_a   1.000
_cell.length_b   1.000
_cell.length_c   1.000
_cell.angle_alpha   90.00
_cell.angle_beta   90.00
_cell.angle_gamma   90.00
#
_symmetry.space_group_name_H-M   'P 1'
#
loop_
_entity.id
_entity.type
_entity.pdbx_description
1 polymer ?
#
loop_
_entity_poly.entity_id
_entity_poly.type
_entity_poly.pdbx_seq_one_letter_code
_entity_poly.pdbx_strand_id
1 'polypeptide(L)'
;GIVVNNNIVLIDTYQDYSRYMPRIEAIVRTAEDRIRPVLLTTITTMAGLAPMMFGLSLDFIGGGYSIDSPTALWWKQLATAVVFGLGIATVLTLVFTPSMLALRVWASTYVLWIARLLAKLSMGRSSNAARDWALQRQARRVKSPMILWDDDEDPVESYAPEAEPAPMMTSLKAAE
;
A
#
# COMPACT_ATOMS: atom_id res chain seq x y z
N GLY A 1 -15.23 -0.93 17.10
CA GLY A 1 -15.50 0.52 17.08
C GLY A 1 -14.26 1.33 17.39
N ILE A 2 -13.96 1.51 18.68
CA ILE A 2 -12.84 2.36 19.18
C ILE A 2 -11.51 2.05 18.49
N VAL A 3 -11.12 0.77 18.42
CA VAL A 3 -9.87 0.32 17.79
C VAL A 3 -9.84 0.59 16.27
N VAL A 4 -10.99 0.46 15.59
CA VAL A 4 -11.10 0.72 14.14
C VAL A 4 -11.02 2.21 13.86
N ASN A 5 -11.65 3.05 14.69
CA ASN A 5 -11.58 4.50 14.58
C ASN A 5 -10.13 5.01 14.74
N ASN A 6 -9.42 4.50 15.75
CA ASN A 6 -8.00 4.82 15.94
C ASN A 6 -7.12 4.42 14.72
N ASN A 7 -7.44 3.32 14.04
CA ASN A 7 -6.73 2.89 12.82
C ASN A 7 -7.05 3.73 11.58
N ILE A 8 -8.30 4.16 11.40
CA ILE A 8 -8.68 5.04 10.27
C ILE A 8 -7.88 6.34 10.35
N VAL A 9 -7.85 6.92 11.54
CA VAL A 9 -7.12 8.14 11.83
C VAL A 9 -5.61 7.98 11.58
N LEU A 10 -5.05 6.78 11.79
CA LEU A 10 -3.65 6.46 11.48
C LEU A 10 -3.37 6.52 9.96
N ILE A 11 -4.25 5.92 9.16
CA ILE A 11 -4.12 5.91 7.70
C ILE A 11 -4.21 7.33 7.14
N ASP A 12 -5.13 8.14 7.67
CA ASP A 12 -5.31 9.53 7.26
C ASP A 12 -4.05 10.37 7.52
N THR A 13 -3.49 10.32 8.74
CA THR A 13 -2.21 11.01 9.03
C THR A 13 -1.04 10.50 8.20
N TYR A 14 -0.97 9.20 7.93
CA TYR A 14 0.07 8.65 7.06
C TYR A 14 -0.03 9.21 5.63
N GLN A 15 -1.25 9.28 5.07
CA GLN A 15 -1.46 9.85 3.74
C GLN A 15 -0.98 11.29 3.69
N ASP A 16 -1.27 12.07 4.73
CA ASP A 16 -0.85 13.47 4.79
C ASP A 16 0.67 13.60 4.92
N TYR A 17 1.31 12.85 5.82
CA TYR A 17 2.77 12.86 6.01
C TYR A 17 3.53 12.36 4.78
N SER A 18 2.95 11.41 4.03
CA SER A 18 3.55 10.87 2.82
C SER A 18 3.67 11.87 1.65
N ARG A 19 2.97 13.01 1.73
CA ARG A 19 3.00 14.06 0.70
C ARG A 19 4.27 14.91 0.74
N TYR A 20 4.91 15.04 1.89
CA TYR A 20 6.03 15.97 2.10
C TYR A 20 7.23 15.36 2.82
N MET A 21 7.18 14.08 3.22
CA MET A 21 8.24 13.38 3.95
C MET A 21 8.52 11.99 3.36
N PRO A 22 9.77 11.46 3.44
CA PRO A 22 10.08 10.10 3.01
C PRO A 22 9.18 9.07 3.69
N ARG A 23 8.75 8.06 2.92
CA ARG A 23 7.73 7.09 3.35
C ARG A 23 8.05 6.37 4.66
N ILE A 24 9.33 6.05 4.91
CA ILE A 24 9.75 5.36 6.15
C ILE A 24 9.63 6.30 7.36
N GLU A 25 9.99 7.57 7.20
CA GLU A 25 9.95 8.56 8.27
C GLU A 25 8.51 8.97 8.60
N ALA A 26 7.67 9.16 7.56
CA ALA A 26 6.23 9.41 7.71
C ALA A 26 5.54 8.29 8.51
N ILE A 27 5.93 7.04 8.23
CA ILE A 27 5.42 5.85 8.88
C ILE A 27 5.81 5.81 10.37
N VAL A 28 7.07 6.10 10.71
CA VAL A 28 7.57 6.12 12.10
C VAL A 28 6.92 7.26 12.90
N ARG A 29 6.87 8.47 12.35
CA ARG A 29 6.21 9.62 13.00
C ARG A 29 4.73 9.36 13.26
N THR A 30 4.02 8.85 12.25
CA THR A 30 2.60 8.53 12.40
C THR A 30 2.37 7.48 13.49
N ALA A 31 3.26 6.48 13.60
CA ALA A 31 3.16 5.48 14.66
C ALA A 31 3.40 6.07 16.05
N GLU A 32 4.42 6.92 16.21
CA GLU A 32 4.74 7.59 17.48
C GLU A 32 3.60 8.48 17.99
N ASP A 33 3.04 9.31 17.09
CA ASP A 33 1.98 10.25 17.44
C ASP A 33 0.67 9.58 17.85
N ARG A 34 0.46 8.32 17.45
CA ARG A 34 -0.77 7.57 17.74
C ARG A 34 -0.68 6.67 18.96
N ILE A 35 0.54 6.31 19.42
CA ILE A 35 0.72 5.54 20.66
C ILE A 35 0.11 6.30 21.85
N ARG A 36 0.31 7.63 21.94
CA ARG A 36 -0.18 8.43 23.08
C ARG A 36 -1.72 8.50 23.14
N PRO A 37 -2.45 8.85 22.06
CA PRO A 37 -3.91 8.85 22.05
C PRO A 37 -4.54 7.47 22.29
N VAL A 38 -3.97 6.40 21.71
CA VAL A 38 -4.49 5.03 21.88
C VAL A 38 -4.33 4.56 23.33
N LEU A 39 -3.17 4.84 23.94
CA LEU A 39 -2.96 4.55 25.36
C LEU A 39 -3.91 5.36 26.25
N LEU A 40 -4.06 6.67 25.99
CA LEU A 40 -4.92 7.53 26.79
C LEU A 40 -6.38 7.07 26.73
N THR A 41 -6.91 6.80 25.53
CA THR A 41 -8.29 6.31 25.38
C THR A 41 -8.50 4.96 26.06
N THR A 42 -7.52 4.05 25.97
CA THR A 42 -7.56 2.76 26.66
C THR A 42 -7.57 2.94 28.17
N ILE A 43 -6.60 3.68 28.71
CA ILE A 43 -6.45 3.90 30.16
C ILE A 43 -7.68 4.58 30.72
N THR A 44 -8.18 5.65 30.07
CA THR A 44 -9.38 6.36 30.53
C THR A 44 -10.61 5.47 30.49
N THR A 45 -10.78 4.64 29.46
CA THR A 45 -11.91 3.70 29.37
C THR A 45 -11.82 2.63 30.46
N MET A 46 -10.64 2.06 30.68
CA MET A 46 -10.40 1.09 31.75
C MET A 46 -10.64 1.71 33.12
N ALA A 47 -10.15 2.92 33.36
CA ALA A 47 -10.33 3.64 34.62
C ALA A 47 -11.81 3.98 34.87
N GLY A 48 -12.55 4.41 33.85
CA GLY A 48 -13.98 4.70 33.97
C GLY A 48 -14.84 3.47 34.24
N LEU A 49 -14.46 2.31 33.70
CA LEU A 49 -15.18 1.04 33.90
C LEU A 49 -14.67 0.20 35.07
N ALA A 50 -13.48 0.50 35.61
CA ALA A 50 -12.86 -0.25 36.70
C ALA A 50 -13.76 -0.36 37.96
N PRO A 51 -14.40 0.71 38.46
CA PRO A 51 -15.27 0.61 39.64
C PRO A 51 -16.44 -0.37 39.43
N MET A 52 -17.04 -0.34 38.25
CA MET A 52 -18.14 -1.21 37.85
C MET A 52 -17.67 -2.66 37.69
N MET A 53 -16.50 -2.89 37.09
CA MET A 53 -15.88 -4.21 36.93
C MET A 53 -15.58 -4.87 38.29
N PHE A 54 -15.05 -4.11 39.26
CA PHE A 54 -14.77 -4.62 40.61
C PHE A 54 -16.03 -4.83 41.45
N GLY A 55 -17.23 -4.48 40.94
CA GLY A 55 -18.49 -4.65 41.66
C GLY A 55 -18.62 -3.72 42.86
N LEU A 56 -17.88 -2.61 42.86
CA LEU A 56 -18.04 -1.55 43.85
C LEU A 56 -19.28 -0.73 43.46
N SER A 57 -20.48 -1.15 43.86
CA SER A 57 -21.62 -0.22 43.91
C SER A 57 -21.41 0.72 45.09
N LEU A 58 -20.66 1.80 44.81
CA LEU A 58 -20.52 2.94 45.70
C LEU A 58 -21.89 3.60 45.82
N ASP A 59 -22.58 3.37 46.94
CA ASP A 59 -23.79 4.12 47.25
C ASP A 59 -23.38 5.48 47.81
N PHE A 60 -23.21 6.46 46.91
CA PHE A 60 -22.76 7.81 47.24
C PHE A 60 -23.76 8.60 48.10
N ILE A 61 -25.03 8.18 48.14
CA ILE A 61 -26.10 8.83 48.90
C ILE A 61 -26.34 8.12 50.24
N GLY A 62 -26.18 6.79 50.30
CA GLY A 62 -26.38 5.97 51.51
C GLY A 62 -25.14 5.68 52.36
N GLY A 63 -23.92 6.00 51.89
CA GLY A 63 -22.68 5.82 52.67
C GLY A 63 -22.28 4.34 52.89
N GLY A 64 -22.68 3.44 51.98
CA GLY A 64 -22.38 2.02 52.06
C GLY A 64 -21.89 1.43 50.73
N TYR A 65 -21.13 0.35 50.82
CA TYR A 65 -20.84 -0.51 49.66
C TYR A 65 -21.92 -1.60 49.64
N SER A 66 -22.89 -1.49 48.73
CA SER A 66 -23.77 -2.63 48.49
C SER A 66 -22.98 -3.62 47.62
N ILE A 67 -22.78 -4.84 48.12
CA ILE A 67 -22.24 -5.94 47.33
C ILE A 67 -23.45 -6.71 46.80
N ASP A 68 -23.51 -6.93 45.48
CA ASP A 68 -24.49 -7.79 44.81
C ASP A 68 -25.96 -7.31 44.74
N SER A 69 -26.21 -6.14 44.12
CA SER A 69 -27.54 -5.86 43.54
C SER A 69 -27.79 -6.77 42.32
N PRO A 70 -28.96 -7.44 42.18
CA PRO A 70 -29.26 -8.34 41.05
C PRO A 70 -29.16 -7.67 39.68
N THR A 71 -29.39 -6.36 39.59
CA THR A 71 -29.27 -5.60 38.35
C THR A 71 -27.82 -5.28 37.98
N ALA A 72 -26.91 -5.17 38.97
CA ALA A 72 -25.51 -4.84 38.75
C ALA A 72 -24.70 -5.99 38.13
N LEU A 73 -25.18 -7.24 38.25
CA LEU A 73 -24.51 -8.42 37.70
C LEU A 73 -24.30 -8.33 36.18
N TRP A 74 -25.33 -7.90 35.44
CA TRP A 74 -25.28 -7.78 33.97
C TRP A 74 -24.31 -6.69 33.53
N TRP A 75 -24.30 -5.54 34.22
CA TRP A 75 -23.38 -4.43 33.94
C TRP A 75 -21.93 -4.78 34.29
N LYS A 76 -21.70 -5.51 35.38
CA LYS A 76 -20.38 -6.01 35.77
C LYS A 76 -19.79 -6.94 34.71
N GLN A 77 -20.59 -7.88 34.20
CA GLN A 77 -20.17 -8.80 33.12
C GLN A 77 -19.82 -8.03 31.83
N LEU A 78 -20.66 -7.06 31.45
CA LEU A 78 -20.41 -6.20 30.29
C LEU A 78 -19.12 -5.39 30.47
N ALA A 79 -18.96 -4.70 31.60
CA ALA A 79 -17.77 -3.89 31.90
C ALA A 79 -16.50 -4.75 31.89
N THR A 80 -16.55 -5.93 32.51
CA THR A 80 -15.42 -6.87 32.52
C THR A 80 -15.03 -7.30 31.10
N ALA A 81 -16.01 -7.66 30.27
CA ALA A 81 -15.77 -8.05 28.88
C ALA A 81 -15.14 -6.91 28.05
N VAL A 82 -15.62 -5.68 28.23
CA VAL A 82 -15.09 -4.50 27.52
C VAL A 82 -13.67 -4.15 27.99
N VAL A 83 -13.41 -4.15 29.30
CA VAL A 83 -12.09 -3.82 29.86
C VAL A 83 -11.05 -4.86 29.44
N PHE A 84 -11.37 -6.16 29.56
CA PHE A 84 -10.46 -7.22 29.11
C PHE A 84 -10.27 -7.20 27.58
N GLY A 85 -11.35 -7.06 26.82
CA GLY A 85 -11.31 -7.02 25.37
C GLY A 85 -10.49 -5.84 24.85
N LEU A 86 -10.66 -4.66 25.45
CA LEU A 86 -9.88 -3.47 25.11
C LEU A 86 -8.42 -3.61 25.57
N GLY A 87 -8.16 -4.13 26.76
CA GLY A 87 -6.81 -4.37 27.26
C GLY A 87 -5.99 -5.28 26.34
N ILE A 88 -6.56 -6.43 25.95
CA ILE A 88 -5.92 -7.36 25.01
C ILE A 88 -5.75 -6.70 23.63
N ALA A 89 -6.79 -6.04 23.12
CA ALA A 89 -6.74 -5.37 21.82
C ALA A 89 -5.68 -4.26 21.79
N THR A 90 -5.51 -3.49 22.87
CA THR A 90 -4.53 -2.41 22.95
C THR A 90 -3.12 -2.94 23.00
N VAL A 91 -2.84 -3.98 23.80
CA VAL A 91 -1.53 -4.66 23.78
C VAL A 91 -1.22 -5.21 22.40
N LEU A 92 -2.18 -5.92 21.80
CA LEU A 92 -2.03 -6.46 20.46
C LEU A 92 -1.77 -5.34 19.44
N THR A 93 -2.51 -4.23 19.51
CA THR A 93 -2.36 -3.11 18.57
C THR A 93 -1.03 -2.38 18.77
N LEU A 94 -0.58 -2.18 20.01
CA LEU A 94 0.71 -1.54 20.31
C LEU A 94 1.91 -2.36 19.88
N VAL A 95 1.79 -3.69 19.81
CA VAL A 95 2.84 -4.57 19.28
C VAL A 95 2.69 -4.73 17.77
N PHE A 96 1.48 -4.95 17.28
CA PHE A 96 1.18 -5.22 15.88
C PHE A 96 1.44 -4.00 15.00
N THR A 97 1.09 -2.80 15.44
CA THR A 97 1.29 -1.57 14.67
C THR A 97 2.77 -1.31 14.36
N PRO A 98 3.70 -1.27 15.34
CA PRO A 98 5.13 -1.12 15.04
C PRO A 98 5.72 -2.36 14.36
N SER A 99 5.20 -3.56 14.63
CA SER A 99 5.65 -4.78 13.96
C SER A 99 5.32 -4.77 12.48
N MET A 100 4.10 -4.39 12.07
CA MET A 100 3.69 -4.23 10.67
C MET A 100 4.51 -3.14 9.98
N LEU A 101 4.85 -2.08 10.72
CA LEU A 101 5.74 -1.01 10.31
C LEU A 101 7.15 -1.52 9.96
N ALA A 102 7.76 -2.25 10.89
CA ALA A 102 9.09 -2.83 10.77
C ALA A 102 9.11 -3.89 9.66
N LEU A 103 8.04 -4.69 9.55
CA LEU A 103 7.86 -5.69 8.49
C LEU A 103 7.88 -5.05 7.11
N ARG A 104 7.28 -3.87 6.92
CA ARG A 104 7.29 -3.18 5.62
C ARG A 104 8.71 -2.76 5.20
N VAL A 105 9.52 -2.27 6.14
CA VAL A 105 10.93 -1.92 5.89
C VAL A 105 11.75 -3.17 5.60
N TRP A 106 11.58 -4.21 6.42
CA TRP A 106 12.29 -5.47 6.26
C TRP A 106 11.90 -6.20 4.97
N ALA A 107 10.61 -6.21 4.61
CA ALA A 107 10.11 -6.78 3.36
C ALA A 107 10.75 -6.12 2.14
N SER A 108 10.89 -4.78 2.11
CA SER A 108 11.57 -4.11 0.99
C SER A 108 13.04 -4.49 0.88
N THR A 109 13.73 -4.66 2.02
CA THR A 109 15.14 -5.05 2.07
C THR A 109 15.32 -6.53 1.69
N TYR A 110 14.45 -7.39 2.20
CA TYR A 110 14.47 -8.84 1.97
C TYR A 110 14.10 -9.18 0.53
N VAL A 111 13.12 -8.50 -0.08
CA VAL A 111 12.77 -8.63 -1.50
C VAL A 111 13.93 -8.19 -2.39
N LEU A 112 14.60 -7.08 -2.08
CA LEU A 112 15.78 -6.63 -2.85
C LEU A 112 16.98 -7.58 -2.68
N TRP A 113 17.18 -8.13 -1.49
CA TRP A 113 18.25 -9.09 -1.22
C TRP A 113 17.98 -10.43 -1.89
N ILE A 114 16.75 -10.95 -1.80
CA ILE A 114 16.29 -12.14 -2.54
C ILE A 114 16.35 -11.92 -4.04
N ALA A 115 15.93 -10.76 -4.56
CA ALA A 115 16.03 -10.46 -5.99
C ALA A 115 17.49 -10.44 -6.46
N ARG A 116 18.43 -9.92 -5.65
CA ARG A 116 19.86 -10.00 -5.95
C ARG A 116 20.41 -11.42 -5.85
N LEU A 117 19.93 -12.21 -4.90
CA LEU A 117 20.36 -13.59 -4.67
C LEU A 117 19.83 -14.52 -5.78
N LEU A 118 18.58 -14.33 -6.20
CA LEU A 118 17.96 -14.95 -7.39
C LEU A 118 18.58 -14.44 -8.69
N ALA A 119 18.94 -13.17 -8.80
CA ALA A 119 19.71 -12.69 -9.95
C ALA A 119 21.07 -13.40 -10.00
N LYS A 120 21.75 -13.55 -8.86
CA LYS A 120 23.05 -14.24 -8.77
C LYS A 120 22.95 -15.75 -9.00
N LEU A 121 21.84 -16.39 -8.64
CA LEU A 121 21.56 -17.81 -8.90
C LEU A 121 21.05 -18.07 -10.33
N SER A 122 20.23 -17.17 -10.90
CA SER A 122 19.82 -17.24 -12.30
C SER A 122 20.92 -16.78 -13.29
N MET A 123 22.01 -16.20 -12.75
CA MET A 123 23.29 -16.01 -13.44
C MET A 123 24.07 -17.32 -13.63
N GLY A 124 23.42 -18.49 -13.48
CA GLY A 124 23.90 -19.77 -13.96
C GLY A 124 23.74 -19.92 -15.47
N ARG A 125 24.84 -19.68 -16.20
CA ARG A 125 25.20 -20.21 -17.53
C ARG A 125 24.58 -19.65 -18.83
N SER A 126 23.42 -18.99 -18.92
CA SER A 126 22.99 -18.38 -20.22
C SER A 126 21.79 -17.41 -20.19
N SER A 127 21.69 -16.48 -19.25
CA SER A 127 20.51 -15.59 -19.20
C SER A 127 20.67 -14.35 -20.09
N ASN A 128 19.95 -14.31 -21.20
CA ASN A 128 19.86 -13.19 -22.15
C ASN A 128 19.55 -11.84 -21.46
N ALA A 129 18.84 -11.87 -20.32
CA ALA A 129 18.50 -10.68 -19.55
C ALA A 129 19.73 -9.93 -19.00
N ALA A 130 20.83 -10.63 -18.72
CA ALA A 130 22.07 -10.00 -18.24
C ALA A 130 22.83 -9.28 -19.36
N ARG A 131 22.80 -9.85 -20.58
CA ARG A 131 23.36 -9.21 -21.78
C ARG A 131 22.56 -7.97 -22.14
N ASP A 132 21.23 -8.06 -22.10
CA ASP A 132 20.36 -6.92 -22.37
C ASP A 132 20.55 -5.80 -21.35
N TRP A 133 20.69 -6.13 -20.07
CA TRP A 133 20.92 -5.11 -19.05
C TRP A 133 22.31 -4.44 -19.17
N ALA A 134 23.33 -5.20 -19.57
CA ALA A 134 24.65 -4.65 -19.87
C ALA A 134 24.61 -3.74 -21.12
N LEU A 135 23.92 -4.17 -22.18
CA LEU A 135 23.73 -3.40 -23.41
C LEU A 135 22.94 -2.13 -23.15
N GLN A 136 21.88 -2.17 -22.35
CA GLN A 136 21.05 -1.01 -22.04
C GLN A 136 21.77 0.02 -21.16
N ARG A 137 22.66 -0.44 -20.27
CA ARG A 137 23.54 0.43 -19.49
C ARG A 137 24.62 1.07 -20.37
N GLN A 138 25.13 0.37 -21.39
CA GLN A 138 26.04 0.93 -22.38
C GLN A 138 25.34 1.91 -23.33
N ALA A 139 24.13 1.59 -23.79
CA ALA A 139 23.30 2.46 -24.62
C ALA A 139 22.97 3.79 -23.93
N ARG A 140 22.72 3.78 -22.62
CA ARG A 140 22.51 5.01 -21.83
C ARG A 140 23.74 5.92 -21.75
N ARG A 141 24.95 5.42 -22.02
CA ARG A 141 26.17 6.24 -22.04
C ARG A 141 26.45 6.86 -23.42
N VAL A 142 25.81 6.38 -24.47
CA VAL A 142 25.95 6.92 -25.83
C VAL A 142 25.00 8.10 -25.98
N LYS A 143 25.52 9.31 -25.83
CA LYS A 143 24.78 10.54 -26.20
C LYS A 143 24.77 10.63 -27.73
N SER A 144 23.58 10.44 -28.30
CA SER A 144 23.27 10.56 -29.74
C SER A 144 23.89 9.48 -30.62
N PRO A 145 23.25 8.30 -30.75
CA PRO A 145 23.55 7.42 -31.86
C PRO A 145 23.03 8.11 -33.13
N MET A 146 23.95 8.64 -33.95
CA MET A 146 23.61 8.99 -35.33
C MET A 146 23.27 7.66 -36.02
N ILE A 147 21.98 7.41 -36.17
CA ILE A 147 21.49 6.25 -36.92
C ILE A 147 21.75 6.59 -38.39
N LEU A 148 22.87 6.08 -38.90
CA LEU A 148 23.15 6.07 -40.33
C LEU A 148 22.25 4.98 -40.91
N TRP A 149 21.10 5.39 -41.43
CA TRP A 149 20.35 4.55 -42.35
C TRP A 149 21.22 4.49 -43.60
N ASP A 150 21.84 3.35 -43.90
CA ASP A 150 22.37 3.15 -45.24
C ASP A 150 21.15 3.12 -46.15
N ASP A 151 21.02 4.15 -46.99
CA ASP A 151 20.15 4.17 -48.16
C ASP A 151 20.72 3.19 -49.23
N ASP A 152 21.06 1.97 -48.82
CA ASP A 152 21.19 0.87 -49.74
C ASP A 152 19.77 0.63 -50.26
N GLU A 153 19.50 1.26 -51.39
CA GLU A 153 18.34 1.10 -52.23
C GLU A 153 17.85 -0.36 -52.15
N ASP A 154 16.76 -0.56 -51.41
CA ASP A 154 15.90 -1.71 -51.68
C ASP A 154 15.69 -1.70 -53.19
N PRO A 155 16.03 -2.77 -53.94
CA PRO A 155 15.71 -2.82 -55.34
C PRO A 155 14.19 -2.76 -55.40
N VAL A 156 13.67 -1.57 -55.71
CA VAL A 156 12.26 -1.28 -55.86
C VAL A 156 11.78 -2.29 -56.87
N GLU A 157 11.13 -3.34 -56.38
CA GLU A 157 10.58 -4.41 -57.18
C GLU A 157 9.69 -3.73 -58.21
N SER A 158 10.09 -3.83 -59.47
CA SER A 158 9.51 -3.03 -60.54
C SER A 158 8.02 -3.34 -60.65
N TYR A 159 7.20 -2.47 -60.07
CA TYR A 159 5.78 -2.45 -60.38
C TYR A 159 5.64 -1.88 -61.78
N ALA A 160 5.72 -2.75 -62.78
CA ALA A 160 5.30 -2.42 -64.13
C ALA A 160 3.82 -2.05 -64.07
N PRO A 161 3.42 -0.82 -64.46
CA PRO A 161 2.01 -0.48 -64.50
C PRO A 161 1.36 -1.37 -65.58
N GLU A 162 0.43 -2.23 -65.17
CA GLU A 162 -0.47 -2.91 -66.10
C GLU A 162 -1.14 -1.84 -66.98
N ALA A 163 -0.97 -1.99 -68.30
CA ALA A 163 -1.53 -1.08 -69.28
C ALA A 163 -3.05 -1.03 -69.11
N GLU A 164 -3.58 0.14 -68.70
CA GLU A 164 -5.00 0.41 -68.80
C GLU A 164 -5.45 0.29 -70.27
N PRO A 165 -6.49 -0.50 -70.57
CA PRO A 165 -7.04 -0.54 -71.93
C PRO A 165 -7.69 0.81 -72.25
N ALA A 166 -7.27 1.42 -73.36
CA ALA A 166 -7.73 2.71 -73.83
C ALA A 166 -9.26 2.83 -73.87
N PRO A 167 -9.86 3.95 -73.41
CA PRO A 167 -11.30 4.12 -73.47
C PRO A 167 -11.78 4.24 -74.93
N MET A 168 -12.73 3.39 -75.30
CA MET A 168 -13.43 3.40 -76.59
C MET A 168 -14.15 4.74 -76.78
N MET A 169 -13.66 5.57 -77.70
CA MET A 169 -14.36 6.77 -78.18
C MET A 169 -15.64 6.35 -78.92
N THR A 170 -16.80 6.43 -78.26
CA THR A 170 -18.09 6.31 -78.93
C THR A 170 -18.57 7.71 -79.28
N SER A 171 -18.60 8.02 -80.58
CA SER A 171 -19.13 9.28 -81.10
C SER A 171 -20.62 9.40 -80.79
N LEU A 172 -21.05 10.47 -80.16
CA LEU A 172 -22.45 10.89 -80.21
C LEU A 172 -22.55 12.19 -81.01
N LYS A 173 -23.20 12.03 -82.16
CA LYS A 173 -23.55 13.05 -83.13
C LYS A 173 -24.50 14.08 -82.52
N ALA A 174 -24.41 15.27 -83.11
CA ALA A 174 -25.34 16.39 -83.05
C ALA A 174 -26.84 16.00 -83.05
N ALA A 175 -27.63 16.76 -82.28
CA ALA A 175 -28.92 17.31 -82.69
C ALA A 175 -29.49 18.23 -81.60
N GLU A 176 -29.90 19.43 -82.06
CA GLU A 176 -30.89 20.38 -81.50
C GLU A 176 -30.61 21.15 -80.20
#